data_AF-A0A7S3BHK1-F1
#
_entry.id   AF-A0A7S3BHK1-F1
#
_cell.length_a   1.000
_cell.length_b   1.000
_cell.length_c   1.000
_cell.angle_alpha   90.00
_cell.angle_beta   90.00
_cell.angle_gamma   90.00
#
_symmetry.space_group_name_H-M   'P 1'
#
loop_
_entity.id
_entity.type
_entity.pdbx_description
1 polymer ?
#
loop_
_entity_poly.entity_id
_entity_poly.type
_entity_poly.pdbx_seq_one_letter_code
_entity_poly.pdbx_strand_id
1 'polypeptide(L)'
;AEGPGGFSGSDVSVAVKDVLMQPIRKTQEATHFHKVQCAEGAEGPGEYYAPCAPRARGAFVASLMDLAAKGLADRVQVPLISRADFDTVLERARPTVSADDLDVHERFTQEFGQEGI
;
A
#
# COMPACT_ATOMS: atom_id res chain seq x y z
N ALA A 1 4.31 -14.33 -14.32
CA ALA A 1 3.86 -14.99 -13.09
C ALA A 1 2.34 -14.93 -13.12
N GLU A 2 1.70 -16.09 -13.26
CA GLU A 2 0.24 -16.19 -13.12
C GLU A 2 -0.11 -15.77 -11.69
N GLY A 3 -1.01 -14.81 -11.53
CA GLY A 3 -1.52 -14.43 -10.22
C GLY A 3 -2.26 -15.60 -9.59
N PRO A 4 -2.37 -15.65 -8.25
CA PRO A 4 -3.19 -16.66 -7.58
C PRO A 4 -4.60 -16.63 -8.16
N GLY A 5 -5.05 -17.73 -8.75
CA GLY A 5 -6.43 -17.89 -9.21
C GLY A 5 -7.42 -17.69 -8.05
N GLY A 6 -8.61 -17.17 -8.34
CA GLY A 6 -9.69 -17.00 -7.34
C GLY A 6 -9.84 -15.60 -6.72
N PHE A 7 -9.09 -14.59 -7.18
CA PHE A 7 -9.33 -13.20 -6.79
C PHE A 7 -10.50 -12.60 -7.57
N SER A 8 -11.53 -12.14 -6.85
CA SER A 8 -12.59 -11.30 -7.41
C SER A 8 -12.12 -9.86 -7.59
N GLY A 9 -12.88 -9.06 -8.36
CA GLY A 9 -12.66 -7.61 -8.43
C GLY A 9 -12.75 -6.91 -7.06
N SER A 10 -13.55 -7.46 -6.14
CA SER A 10 -13.62 -6.98 -4.76
C SER A 10 -12.31 -7.25 -4.00
N ASP A 11 -11.70 -8.42 -4.18
CA ASP A 11 -10.41 -8.75 -3.55
C ASP A 11 -9.30 -7.81 -4.05
N VAL A 12 -9.29 -7.53 -5.36
CA VAL A 12 -8.36 -6.55 -5.94
C VAL A 12 -8.60 -5.15 -5.35
N SER A 13 -9.85 -4.71 -5.21
CA SER A 13 -10.19 -3.42 -4.61
C SER A 13 -9.72 -3.31 -3.16
N VAL A 14 -9.90 -4.36 -2.36
CA VAL A 14 -9.43 -4.43 -0.97
C VAL A 14 -7.91 -4.41 -0.91
N ALA A 15 -7.23 -5.20 -1.75
CA ALA A 15 -5.77 -5.22 -1.82
C ALA A 15 -5.20 -3.84 -2.18
N VAL A 16 -5.76 -3.16 -3.18
CA VAL A 16 -5.33 -1.82 -3.58
C VAL A 16 -5.52 -0.81 -2.43
N LYS A 17 -6.65 -0.85 -1.73
CA LYS A 17 -6.87 0.00 -0.55
C LYS A 17 -5.84 -0.25 0.55
N ASP A 18 -5.47 -1.50 0.78
CA ASP A 18 -4.44 -1.83 1.77
C ASP A 18 -3.04 -1.34 1.35
N VAL A 19 -2.71 -1.46 0.06
CA VAL A 19 -1.47 -0.91 -0.50
C VAL A 19 -1.40 0.61 -0.35
N LEU A 20 -2.52 1.32 -0.58
CA LEU A 20 -2.60 2.78 -0.39
C LEU A 20 -2.30 3.21 1.05
N MET A 21 -2.47 2.32 2.03
CA MET A 21 -2.16 2.59 3.44
C MET A 21 -0.72 2.27 3.84
N GLN A 22 0.06 1.57 3.00
CA GLN A 22 1.45 1.18 3.33
C GLN A 22 2.37 2.38 3.60
N PRO A 23 2.36 3.46 2.81
CA PRO A 23 3.15 4.65 3.11
C PRO A 23 2.89 5.26 4.49
N ILE A 24 1.61 5.31 4.87
CA ILE A 24 1.18 5.87 6.16
C ILE A 24 1.74 5.01 7.30
N ARG A 25 1.58 3.69 7.22
CA ARG A 25 2.10 2.74 8.22
C ARG A 25 3.62 2.83 8.34
N LYS A 26 4.34 2.80 7.22
CA LYS A 26 5.81 2.94 7.20
C LYS A 26 6.27 4.24 7.88
N THR A 27 5.54 5.34 7.68
CA THR A 27 5.87 6.63 8.27
C THR A 27 5.59 6.66 9.78
N GLN A 28 4.48 6.05 10.20
CA GLN A 28 4.13 5.93 11.63
C GLN A 28 5.10 5.03 12.39
N GLU A 29 5.56 3.94 11.76
CA GLU A 29 6.50 2.96 12.34
C GLU A 29 7.97 3.38 12.21
N ALA A 30 8.27 4.46 11.49
CA ALA A 30 9.63 4.91 11.27
C ALA A 30 10.32 5.38 12.56
N THR A 31 11.57 4.97 12.72
CA THR A 31 12.43 5.34 13.86
C THR A 31 13.51 6.36 13.50
N HIS A 32 13.71 6.58 12.19
CA HIS A 32 14.75 7.45 11.66
C HIS A 32 14.18 8.26 10.50
N PHE A 33 14.58 9.53 10.46
CA PHE A 33 14.22 10.46 9.40
C PHE A 33 15.48 11.14 8.88
N HIS A 34 15.40 11.67 7.67
CA HIS A 34 16.43 12.54 7.12
C HIS A 34 15.78 13.77 6.48
N LYS A 35 16.58 14.83 6.35
CA LYS A 35 16.13 16.09 5.76
C LYS A 35 16.23 16.05 4.25
N VAL A 36 15.18 16.53 3.57
CA VAL A 36 15.14 16.71 2.11
C VAL A 36 14.73 18.14 1.77
N GLN A 37 15.33 18.72 0.72
CA GLN A 37 15.18 20.14 0.34
C GLN A 37 13.97 20.42 -0.55
N CYS A 38 13.37 19.37 -1.11
CA CYS A 38 12.12 19.41 -1.87
C CYS A 38 11.37 18.09 -1.66
N ALA A 39 10.05 18.14 -1.51
CA ALA A 39 9.19 16.97 -1.62
C ALA A 39 8.73 16.76 -3.04
N GLU A 40 8.54 15.50 -3.42
CA GLU A 40 7.66 15.18 -4.51
C GLU A 40 6.21 15.49 -4.08
N GLY A 41 5.56 16.42 -4.78
CA GLY A 41 4.20 16.90 -4.43
C GLY A 41 4.13 18.05 -3.41
N ALA A 42 5.25 18.66 -3.01
CA ALA A 42 5.22 19.87 -2.17
C ALA A 42 4.80 21.13 -2.94
N GLU A 43 4.08 22.03 -2.26
CA GLU A 43 3.65 23.34 -2.78
C GLU A 43 4.80 24.36 -2.96
N GLY A 44 6.04 24.00 -2.63
CA GLY A 44 7.19 24.87 -2.81
C GLY A 44 8.50 24.31 -2.25
N PRO A 45 9.61 25.04 -2.45
CA PRO A 45 10.90 24.71 -1.84
C PRO A 45 10.82 24.83 -0.31
N GLY A 46 11.37 23.85 0.40
CA GLY A 46 11.28 23.81 1.86
C GLY A 46 12.00 22.62 2.47
N GLU A 47 12.30 22.71 3.77
CA GLU A 47 12.86 21.58 4.52
C GLU A 47 11.75 20.61 4.91
N TYR A 48 11.85 19.38 4.43
CA TYR A 48 10.94 18.28 4.74
C TYR A 48 11.68 17.10 5.36
N TYR A 49 10.92 16.19 5.96
CA TYR A 49 11.41 15.04 6.70
C TYR A 49 10.84 13.76 6.11
N ALA A 50 11.69 12.91 5.55
CA ALA A 50 11.28 11.62 5.00
C ALA A 50 11.75 10.48 5.91
N PRO A 51 10.95 9.42 6.13
CA PRO A 51 11.37 8.24 6.85
C PRO A 51 12.50 7.53 6.08
N CYS A 52 13.50 7.02 6.78
CA CYS A 52 14.64 6.36 6.17
C CYS A 52 15.19 5.20 7.01
N ALA A 53 16.10 4.43 6.40
CA ALA A 53 16.80 3.38 7.11
C ALA A 53 17.75 3.98 8.16
N PRO A 54 17.97 3.31 9.32
CA PRO A 54 18.84 3.81 10.39
C PRO A 54 20.27 4.16 9.97
N ARG A 55 20.78 3.50 8.91
CA ARG A 55 22.15 3.69 8.39
C ARG A 55 22.21 4.61 7.17
N ALA A 56 21.10 5.26 6.79
CA ALA A 56 21.11 6.19 5.68
C ALA A 56 21.95 7.43 6.01
N ARG A 57 22.59 8.01 4.99
CA ARG A 57 23.38 9.24 5.16
C ARG A 57 22.47 10.37 5.60
N GLY A 58 22.79 11.00 6.74
CA GLY A 58 21.99 12.09 7.30
C GLY A 58 20.73 11.63 8.05
N ALA A 59 20.60 10.32 8.32
CA ALA A 59 19.59 9.80 9.21
C ALA A 59 19.81 10.31 10.64
N PHE A 60 18.72 10.73 11.28
CA PHE A 60 18.68 11.06 12.70
C PHE A 60 17.52 10.33 13.35
N VAL A 61 17.69 9.96 14.61
CA VAL A 61 16.68 9.25 15.40
C VAL A 61 15.53 10.20 15.71
N ALA A 62 14.32 9.84 15.30
CA ALA A 62 13.08 10.52 15.63
C ALA A 62 11.89 9.63 15.26
N SER A 63 10.79 9.76 15.99
CA SER A 63 9.49 9.22 15.60
C SER A 63 8.61 10.29 14.94
N LEU A 64 7.52 9.85 14.29
CA LEU A 64 6.49 10.78 13.79
C LEU A 64 5.91 11.66 14.91
N MET A 65 5.74 11.09 16.11
CA MET A 65 5.23 11.83 17.28
C MET A 65 6.22 12.90 17.75
N ASP A 66 7.53 12.63 17.70
CA ASP A 66 8.56 13.62 18.05
C ASP A 66 8.58 14.80 17.07
N LEU A 67 8.38 14.52 15.78
CA LEU A 67 8.26 15.57 14.75
C LEU A 67 6.97 16.36 14.92
N ALA A 68 5.86 15.69 15.24
CA ALA A 68 4.58 16.36 15.52
C ALA A 68 4.66 17.28 16.75
N ALA A 69 5.28 16.82 17.84
CA ALA A 69 5.47 17.63 19.06
C ALA A 69 6.32 18.89 18.81
N LYS A 70 7.17 18.87 17.77
CA LYS A 70 7.98 20.02 17.32
C LYS A 70 7.26 20.92 16.31
N GLY A 71 5.99 20.63 15.99
CA GLY A 71 5.23 21.38 14.97
C GLY A 71 5.70 21.10 13.54
N LEU A 72 6.34 19.95 13.30
CA LEU A 72 6.90 19.57 11.99
C LEU A 72 6.07 18.49 11.28
N ALA A 73 4.89 18.12 11.80
CA ALA A 73 4.04 17.08 11.22
C ALA A 73 3.70 17.35 9.74
N ASP A 74 3.33 18.59 9.40
CA ASP A 74 2.97 18.98 8.03
C ASP A 74 4.16 18.99 7.06
N ARG A 75 5.37 18.80 7.58
CA ARG A 75 6.61 18.69 6.81
C ARG A 75 7.13 17.27 6.69
N VAL A 76 6.40 16.29 7.22
CA VAL A 76 6.74 14.88 7.06
C VAL A 76 6.22 14.36 5.72
N GLN A 77 7.10 13.73 4.95
CA GLN A 77 6.74 13.06 3.71
C GLN A 77 6.52 11.58 3.97
N VAL A 78 5.45 11.05 3.37
CA VAL A 78 5.24 9.60 3.29
C VAL A 78 6.04 9.04 2.10
N PRO A 79 6.58 7.81 2.20
CA PRO A 79 7.31 7.19 1.10
C PRO A 79 6.36 6.86 -0.05
N LEU A 80 6.88 6.84 -1.28
CA LEU A 80 6.09 6.42 -2.43
C LEU A 80 5.70 4.95 -2.34
N ILE A 81 4.54 4.63 -2.91
CA ILE A 81 4.11 3.25 -3.08
C ILE A 81 5.02 2.58 -4.12
N SER A 82 5.53 1.41 -3.76
CA SER A 82 6.42 0.60 -4.57
C SER A 82 5.79 -0.76 -4.90
N ARG A 83 6.36 -1.48 -5.87
CA ARG A 83 5.92 -2.85 -6.17
C ARG A 83 6.03 -3.78 -4.95
N ALA A 84 7.02 -3.57 -4.08
CA ALA A 84 7.20 -4.35 -2.86
C ALA A 84 6.02 -4.21 -1.88
N ASP A 85 5.30 -3.08 -1.92
CA ASP A 85 4.08 -2.88 -1.13
C ASP A 85 2.94 -3.78 -1.62
N PHE A 86 2.81 -3.92 -2.94
CA PHE A 86 1.87 -4.86 -3.54
C PHE A 86 2.24 -6.31 -3.22
N ASP A 87 3.52 -6.68 -3.35
CA ASP A 87 3.97 -8.04 -3.03
C ASP A 87 3.63 -8.40 -1.56
N THR A 88 3.91 -7.50 -0.62
CA THR A 88 3.62 -7.69 0.82
C THR A 88 2.13 -7.85 1.11
N VAL A 89 1.27 -7.06 0.44
CA VAL A 89 -0.19 -7.14 0.62
C VAL A 89 -0.75 -8.41 -0.01
N LEU A 90 -0.29 -8.78 -1.21
CA LEU A 90 -0.74 -9.97 -1.93
C LEU A 90 -0.34 -11.26 -1.21
N GLU A 91 0.81 -11.30 -0.53
CA GLU A 91 1.20 -12.44 0.31
C GLU A 91 0.22 -12.71 1.47
N ARG A 92 -0.47 -11.66 1.96
CA ARG A 92 -1.43 -11.75 3.06
C ARG A 92 -2.87 -11.89 2.58
N ALA A 93 -3.15 -11.44 1.35
CA ALA A 93 -4.47 -11.46 0.78
C ALA A 93 -4.93 -12.90 0.52
N ARG A 94 -6.15 -13.22 0.95
CA ARG A 94 -6.78 -14.50 0.64
C ARG A 94 -7.83 -14.29 -0.46
N PRO A 95 -7.82 -15.09 -1.55
CA PRO A 95 -8.87 -15.04 -2.54
C PRO A 95 -10.22 -15.38 -1.90
N THR A 96 -11.27 -14.64 -2.24
CA THR A 96 -12.61 -14.90 -1.70
C THR A 96 -13.48 -15.76 -2.61
N VAL A 97 -13.09 -15.95 -3.87
CA VAL A 97 -13.80 -16.87 -4.78
C VAL A 97 -13.21 -18.25 -4.60
N SER A 98 -14.06 -19.19 -4.16
CA SER A 98 -13.69 -20.60 -4.08
C SER A 98 -13.79 -21.27 -5.46
N ALA A 99 -13.06 -22.37 -5.65
CA ALA A 99 -13.19 -23.19 -6.85
C ALA A 99 -14.61 -23.76 -6.99
N ASP A 100 -15.26 -24.09 -5.88
CA ASP A 100 -16.62 -24.64 -5.84
C ASP A 100 -17.66 -23.63 -6.37
N ASP A 101 -17.48 -22.33 -6.08
CA ASP A 101 -18.36 -21.28 -6.62
C ASP A 101 -18.22 -21.17 -8.14
N LEU A 102 -17.01 -21.34 -8.67
CA LEU A 102 -16.76 -21.31 -10.13
C LEU A 102 -17.42 -22.50 -10.83
N ASP A 103 -17.35 -23.70 -10.25
CA ASP A 103 -17.95 -24.91 -10.83
C ASP A 103 -19.48 -24.79 -10.96
N VAL A 104 -20.14 -24.18 -9.97
CA VAL A 104 -21.59 -23.91 -10.02
C VAL A 104 -21.92 -22.94 -11.16
N HIS A 105 -21.13 -21.88 -11.31
CA HIS A 105 -21.31 -20.90 -12.38
C HIS A 105 -20.98 -21.46 -13.77
N GLU A 106 -19.97 -22.32 -13.89
CA GLU A 106 -19.64 -23.02 -15.14
C GLU A 106 -20.76 -23.99 -15.55
N ARG A 107 -21.29 -24.77 -14.60
CA ARG A 107 -22.41 -25.68 -14.89
C ARG A 107 -23.66 -24.90 -15.32
N PHE A 108 -23.99 -23.81 -14.64
CA PHE A 108 -25.10 -22.94 -15.03
C PHE A 108 -24.88 -22.32 -16.43
N THR A 109 -23.65 -21.88 -16.72
CA THR A 109 -23.30 -21.31 -18.04
C THR A 109 -23.35 -22.35 -19.16
N GLN A 110 -22.97 -23.62 -18.88
CA GLN A 110 -23.09 -24.72 -19.83
C GLN A 110 -24.56 -25.10 -20.10
N GLU A 111 -25.42 -25.04 -19.08
CA GLU A 111 -26.83 -25.42 -19.19
C GLU A 111 -27.70 -24.33 -19.85
N PHE A 112 -27.38 -23.04 -19.64
CA PHE A 112 -28.24 -21.92 -20.06
C PHE A 112 -27.59 -20.91 -21.02
N GLY A 113 -26.29 -21.01 -21.29
CA GLY A 113 -25.57 -20.10 -22.18
C GLY A 113 -25.45 -18.66 -21.64
N GLN A 114 -25.13 -17.70 -22.52
CA GLN A 114 -24.97 -16.28 -22.15
C GLN A 114 -26.27 -15.46 -22.26
N GLU A 115 -27.33 -16.04 -22.84
CA GLU A 115 -28.63 -15.41 -23.01
C GLU A 115 -29.55 -15.89 -21.89
N GLY A 116 -29.45 -15.24 -20.72
CA GLY A 116 -30.36 -15.50 -19.60
C GLY A 116 -31.80 -15.14 -19.98
N ILE A 117 -32.68 -16.14 -20.00
CA ILE A 117 -34.15 -15.97 -20.04
C ILE A 117 -34.69 -16.18 -18.62
#